data_AF-A0A920ALY1-F1
#
_entry.id   AF-A0A920ALY1-F1
#
_cell.length_a   1.000
_cell.length_b   1.000
_cell.length_c   1.000
_cell.angle_alpha   90.00
_cell.angle_beta   90.00
_cell.angle_gamma   90.00
#
_symmetry.space_group_name_H-M   'P 1'
#
loop_
_entity.id
_entity.type
_entity.pdbx_description
1 polymer ?
#
loop_
_entity_poly.entity_id
_entity_poly.type
_entity_poly.pdbx_seq_one_letter_code
_entity_poly.pdbx_strand_id
1 'polypeptide(L)'
;MSNRFISFDTETTGLDFKDGDRVVEIGAVEILGRDKTGKEYQTYLNPEGKEMSEGAAEITNITNEQLKKAPKFKEVADEFIEFVKGAELIIHNAEFDVGFINKRIEFN
;
A
#
# COMPACT_ATOMS: atom_id res chain seq x y z
N MET A 1 -24.79 10.16 10.31
CA MET A 1 -23.70 9.15 10.35
C MET A 1 -22.40 9.91 10.09
N SER A 2 -21.35 9.62 10.84
CA SER A 2 -20.04 10.23 10.62
C SER A 2 -19.43 9.63 9.36
N ASN A 3 -18.95 10.44 8.42
CA ASN A 3 -18.22 9.92 7.26
C ASN A 3 -16.89 9.30 7.74
N ARG A 4 -16.61 8.08 7.28
CA ARG A 4 -15.37 7.35 7.53
C ARG A 4 -14.46 7.51 6.33
N PHE A 5 -13.29 8.05 6.57
CA PHE A 5 -12.25 8.22 5.58
C PHE A 5 -11.05 7.37 5.95
N ILE A 6 -10.34 6.88 4.94
CA ILE A 6 -9.01 6.28 5.12
C ILE A 6 -8.04 7.11 4.31
N SER A 7 -7.07 7.73 4.98
CA SER A 7 -5.91 8.27 4.28
C SER A 7 -4.98 7.10 3.99
N PHE A 8 -4.62 6.91 2.74
CA PHE A 8 -3.90 5.73 2.25
C PHE A 8 -2.75 6.15 1.35
N ASP A 9 -1.65 5.40 1.42
CA ASP A 9 -0.40 5.65 0.68
C ASP A 9 0.35 4.34 0.46
N THR A 10 1.11 4.25 -0.63
CA THR A 10 1.94 3.09 -0.96
C THR A 10 3.35 3.47 -1.32
N GLU A 11 4.30 2.65 -0.89
CA GLU A 11 5.66 2.66 -1.43
C GLU A 11 5.85 1.49 -2.38
N THR A 12 6.63 1.68 -3.44
CA THR A 12 6.77 0.67 -4.49
C THR A 12 8.22 0.49 -4.94
N THR A 13 8.51 -0.60 -5.66
CA THR A 13 9.84 -0.84 -6.25
C THR A 13 10.24 0.20 -7.31
N GLY A 14 9.29 0.95 -7.85
CA GLY A 14 9.50 1.88 -8.96
C GLY A 14 8.33 2.85 -9.14
N LEU A 15 7.88 3.06 -10.38
CA LEU A 15 6.89 4.11 -10.69
C LEU A 15 5.71 3.62 -11.55
N ASP A 16 5.77 2.45 -12.17
CA ASP A 16 4.68 1.99 -13.03
C ASP A 16 4.35 0.50 -12.81
N PHE A 17 3.13 0.25 -12.31
CA PHE A 17 2.59 -1.09 -12.14
C PHE A 17 2.43 -1.84 -13.48
N LYS A 18 2.37 -1.13 -14.61
CA LYS A 18 2.34 -1.72 -15.97
C LYS A 18 3.69 -2.30 -16.38
N ASP A 19 4.78 -1.76 -15.85
CA ASP A 19 6.16 -2.23 -16.07
C ASP A 19 6.58 -3.31 -15.06
N GLY A 20 5.62 -3.80 -14.28
CA GLY A 20 5.81 -4.88 -13.31
C GLY A 20 6.48 -4.43 -12.01
N ASP A 21 6.52 -3.12 -11.74
CA ASP A 21 6.81 -2.63 -10.39
C ASP A 21 5.73 -3.11 -9.41
N ARG A 22 6.11 -3.21 -8.13
CA ARG A 22 5.27 -3.81 -7.10
C ARG A 22 5.27 -2.98 -5.82
N VAL A 23 4.16 -3.04 -5.11
CA VAL A 23 4.03 -2.44 -3.77
C VAL A 23 4.97 -3.15 -2.80
N VAL A 24 5.66 -2.36 -1.97
CA VAL A 24 6.59 -2.82 -0.93
C VAL A 24 6.20 -2.33 0.46
N GLU A 25 5.35 -1.32 0.57
CA GLU A 25 4.73 -0.90 1.81
C GLU A 25 3.30 -0.40 1.54
N ILE A 26 2.40 -0.67 2.49
CA ILE A 26 1.08 -0.07 2.57
C ILE A 26 0.97 0.66 3.90
N GLY A 27 0.57 1.93 3.86
CA GLY A 27 0.21 2.72 5.03
C GLY A 27 -1.22 3.23 4.92
N ALA A 28 -2.01 3.10 5.99
CA ALA A 28 -3.38 3.59 6.03
C ALA A 28 -3.78 4.04 7.44
N VAL A 29 -4.48 5.17 7.53
CA VAL A 29 -4.98 5.71 8.82
C VAL A 29 -6.46 6.05 8.74
N GLU A 30 -7.22 5.66 9.77
CA GLU A 30 -8.66 5.91 9.85
C GLU A 30 -8.97 7.30 10.42
N ILE A 31 -9.81 8.04 9.70
CA ILE A 31 -10.31 9.37 10.06
C ILE A 31 -11.84 9.31 10.14
N LEU A 32 -12.41 9.80 11.24
CA LEU A 32 -13.86 9.96 11.40
C LEU A 32 -14.17 11.46 11.45
N GLY A 33 -14.92 11.95 10.46
CA GLY A 33 -15.14 13.39 10.31
C GLY A 33 -13.84 14.12 9.98
N ARG A 34 -13.23 14.78 10.97
CA ARG A 34 -11.96 15.53 10.82
C ARG A 34 -10.86 15.06 11.78
N ASP A 35 -11.13 14.04 12.58
CA ASP A 35 -10.23 13.59 13.63
C ASP A 35 -9.65 12.21 13.29
N LYS A 36 -8.34 12.05 13.53
CA LYS A 36 -7.69 10.74 13.49
C LYS A 36 -8.22 9.89 14.62
N THR A 37 -8.57 8.65 14.32
CA THR A 37 -9.10 7.71 15.33
C THR A 37 -8.00 6.97 16.11
N GLY A 38 -6.77 6.96 15.56
CA GLY A 38 -5.67 6.13 16.05
C GLY A 38 -5.70 4.68 15.54
N LYS A 39 -6.70 4.28 14.74
CA LYS A 39 -6.62 3.01 14.00
C LYS A 39 -5.80 3.20 12.75
N GLU A 40 -4.82 2.33 12.58
CA GLU A 40 -3.85 2.37 11.49
C GLU A 40 -3.64 0.95 10.97
N TYR A 41 -3.34 0.83 9.69
CA TYR A 41 -2.88 -0.39 9.05
C TYR A 41 -1.56 -0.08 8.36
N GLN A 42 -0.52 -0.82 8.70
CA GLN A 42 0.80 -0.66 8.10
C GLN A 42 1.44 -2.03 7.90
N THR A 43 1.95 -2.30 6.70
CA THR A 43 2.65 -3.55 6.41
C THR A 43 3.69 -3.36 5.31
N TYR A 44 4.84 -4.02 5.47
CA TYR A 44 5.80 -4.21 4.39
C TYR A 44 5.42 -5.44 3.57
N LEU A 45 5.78 -5.44 2.29
CA LEU A 45 5.43 -6.49 1.35
C LEU A 45 6.65 -7.02 0.60
N ASN A 46 6.73 -8.33 0.48
CA ASN A 46 7.70 -8.98 -0.38
C ASN A 46 7.28 -8.78 -1.86
N PRO A 47 8.11 -8.13 -2.69
CA PRO A 47 7.81 -7.85 -4.09
C PRO A 47 8.03 -9.09 -5.00
N GLU A 48 8.09 -10.29 -4.43
CA GLU A 48 8.21 -11.57 -5.14
C GLU A 48 9.33 -11.61 -6.19
N GLY A 49 10.50 -11.04 -5.86
CA GLY A 49 11.68 -11.05 -6.72
C GLY A 49 11.83 -9.85 -7.65
N LYS A 50 10.91 -8.87 -7.61
CA LYS A 50 11.14 -7.55 -8.21
C LYS A 50 12.02 -6.73 -7.25
N GLU A 51 13.18 -6.30 -7.72
CA GLU A 51 14.11 -5.49 -6.93
C GLU A 51 13.67 -4.02 -6.88
N MET A 52 13.91 -3.36 -5.74
CA MET A 52 13.83 -1.91 -5.61
C MET A 52 14.75 -1.23 -6.64
N SER A 53 14.23 -0.25 -7.36
CA SER A 53 15.05 0.70 -8.10
C SER A 53 15.86 1.57 -7.15
N GLU A 54 17.00 2.08 -7.62
CA GLU A 54 17.88 2.95 -6.82
C GLU A 54 17.14 4.19 -6.32
N GLY A 55 16.40 4.88 -7.20
CA GLY A 55 15.62 6.06 -6.81
C GLY A 55 14.52 5.76 -5.78
N ALA A 56 13.83 4.61 -5.89
CA ALA A 56 12.84 4.22 -4.90
C ALA A 56 13.50 3.91 -3.54
N ALA A 57 14.66 3.24 -3.54
CA ALA A 57 15.40 2.94 -2.31
C ALA A 57 15.93 4.23 -1.64
N GLU A 58 16.38 5.22 -2.41
CA GLU A 58 16.85 6.51 -1.88
C GLU A 58 15.74 7.32 -1.20
N ILE A 59 14.52 7.30 -1.77
CA ILE A 59 13.38 8.05 -1.23
C ILE A 59 12.82 7.37 0.02
N THR A 60 12.63 6.05 -0.06
CA THR A 60 11.91 5.29 0.97
C THR A 60 12.80 4.77 2.09
N ASN A 61 14.11 4.65 1.83
CA ASN A 61 15.08 3.93 2.67
C ASN A 61 14.74 2.45 2.88
N ILE A 62 13.91 1.86 2.01
CA ILE A 62 13.55 0.44 2.03
C ILE A 62 14.58 -0.35 1.20
N THR A 63 15.05 -1.45 1.79
CA THR A 63 16.05 -2.34 1.19
C THR A 63 15.45 -3.68 0.80
N ASN A 64 15.97 -4.30 -0.28
CA ASN A 64 15.51 -5.64 -0.71
C ASN A 64 15.65 -6.70 0.39
N GLU A 65 16.65 -6.59 1.28
CA GLU A 65 16.83 -7.51 2.40
C GLU A 65 15.71 -7.42 3.46
N GLN A 66 15.18 -6.23 3.73
CA GLN A 66 14.02 -6.06 4.61
C GLN A 66 12.79 -6.75 4.01
N LEU A 67 12.59 -6.59 2.70
CA LEU A 67 11.40 -7.09 1.99
C LEU A 67 11.39 -8.61 1.79
N LYS A 68 12.55 -9.27 1.75
CA LYS A 68 12.63 -10.74 1.61
C LYS A 68 11.89 -11.50 2.72
N LYS A 69 11.80 -10.91 3.91
CA LYS A 69 11.15 -11.51 5.09
C LYS A 69 9.71 -11.04 5.29
N ALA A 70 9.27 -10.04 4.52
CA ALA A 70 7.91 -9.52 4.59
C ALA A 70 6.90 -10.52 4.00
N PRO A 71 5.62 -10.46 4.40
CA PRO A 71 4.57 -11.24 3.77
C PRO A 71 4.38 -10.83 2.30
N LYS A 72 3.87 -11.74 1.47
CA LYS A 72 3.39 -11.40 0.14
C LYS A 72 2.03 -10.71 0.26
N PHE A 73 1.69 -9.86 -0.71
CA PHE A 73 0.39 -9.16 -0.70
C PHE A 73 -0.81 -10.10 -0.51
N LYS A 74 -0.82 -11.26 -1.18
CA LYS A 74 -1.91 -12.24 -1.07
C LYS A 74 -2.16 -12.75 0.36
N GLU A 75 -1.16 -12.65 1.23
CA GLU A 75 -1.26 -13.11 2.63
C GLU A 75 -1.92 -12.06 3.53
N VAL A 76 -1.97 -10.80 3.09
CA VAL A 76 -2.52 -9.66 3.85
C VAL A 76 -3.67 -8.94 3.13
N ALA A 77 -4.01 -9.36 1.91
CA ALA A 77 -5.00 -8.71 1.06
C ALA A 77 -6.38 -8.62 1.74
N ASP A 78 -6.85 -9.73 2.33
CA ASP A 78 -8.15 -9.77 3.00
C ASP A 78 -8.20 -8.83 4.21
N GLU A 79 -7.13 -8.78 4.99
CA GLU A 79 -7.00 -7.89 6.15
C GLU A 79 -7.04 -6.42 5.71
N PHE A 80 -6.27 -6.07 4.68
CA PHE A 80 -6.26 -4.72 4.12
C PHE A 80 -7.63 -4.31 3.56
N ILE A 81 -8.27 -5.19 2.78
CA ILE A 81 -9.59 -4.95 2.20
C ILE A 81 -10.62 -4.70 3.31
N GLU A 82 -10.63 -5.52 4.37
CA GLU A 82 -11.54 -5.31 5.50
C GLU A 82 -11.25 -4.00 6.24
N PHE A 83 -9.98 -3.59 6.35
CA PHE A 83 -9.64 -2.28 6.93
C PHE A 83 -10.25 -1.11 6.14
N VAL A 84 -10.17 -1.13 4.81
CA VAL A 84 -10.64 -0.01 3.97
C VAL A 84 -12.13 -0.07 3.62
N LYS A 85 -12.77 -1.22 3.82
CA LYS A 85 -14.16 -1.48 3.42
C LYS A 85 -15.14 -0.43 3.93
N GLY A 86 -15.97 0.07 3.02
CA GLY A 86 -17.04 1.03 3.32
C GLY A 86 -16.56 2.43 3.71
N ALA A 87 -15.26 2.72 3.61
CA ALA A 87 -14.71 4.06 3.78
C ALA A 87 -14.46 4.72 2.41
N GLU A 88 -14.41 6.06 2.41
CA GLU A 88 -13.88 6.83 1.29
C GLU A 88 -12.36 6.92 1.40
N LEU A 89 -11.64 6.51 0.36
CA LEU A 89 -10.19 6.58 0.31
C LEU A 89 -9.73 7.99 -0.07
N ILE A 90 -8.86 8.58 0.75
CA ILE A 90 -8.25 9.88 0.52
C ILE A 90 -6.77 9.66 0.24
N ILE A 91 -6.37 9.89 -1.02
CA ILE A 91 -5.04 9.53 -1.52
C ILE A 91 -4.51 10.71 -2.34
N HIS A 92 -3.27 11.11 -2.09
CA HIS A 92 -2.61 12.07 -2.96
C HIS A 92 -2.09 11.33 -4.19
N ASN A 93 -2.49 11.74 -5.39
CA ASN A 93 -2.21 10.99 -6.64
C ASN A 93 -2.88 9.59 -6.70
N ALA A 94 -4.16 9.51 -6.32
CA ALA A 94 -4.92 8.27 -6.19
C ALA A 94 -4.81 7.26 -7.35
N GLU A 95 -4.66 7.71 -8.60
CA GLU A 95 -4.51 6.81 -9.76
C GLU A 95 -3.28 5.91 -9.66
N PHE A 96 -2.21 6.39 -9.03
CA PHE A 96 -0.99 5.64 -8.80
C PHE A 96 -1.24 4.49 -7.83
N ASP A 97 -1.59 4.80 -6.58
CA ASP A 97 -1.73 3.79 -5.53
C ASP A 97 -2.84 2.79 -5.83
N VAL A 98 -3.99 3.28 -6.33
CA VAL A 98 -5.11 2.41 -6.72
C VAL A 98 -4.70 1.51 -7.88
N GLY A 99 -3.92 2.01 -8.84
CA GLY A 99 -3.39 1.21 -9.95
C GLY A 99 -2.53 0.04 -9.45
N PHE A 100 -1.60 0.31 -8.53
CA PHE A 100 -0.76 -0.71 -7.90
C PHE A 100 -1.57 -1.74 -7.11
N ILE A 101 -2.53 -1.30 -6.28
CA ILE A 101 -3.37 -2.20 -5.48
C ILE A 101 -4.27 -3.06 -6.38
N ASN A 102 -4.96 -2.46 -7.34
CA ASN A 102 -5.84 -3.20 -8.25
C ASN A 102 -5.05 -4.23 -9.04
N LYS A 103 -3.86 -3.87 -9.53
CA LYS A 103 -3.00 -4.82 -10.24
C LYS A 103 -2.66 -6.04 -9.39
N ARG A 104 -2.48 -5.83 -8.08
CA ARG A 104 -2.13 -6.90 -7.15
C ARG A 104 -3.35 -7.76 -6.73
N ILE A 105 -4.55 -7.17 -6.71
CA ILE A 105 -5.82 -7.89 -6.51
C ILE A 105 -6.19 -8.74 -7.73
N GLU A 106 -5.96 -8.26 -8.96
CA GLU A 106 -6.26 -9.02 -10.20
C GLU A 106 -5.56 -10.39 -10.27
N PHE A 107 -4.43 -10.55 -9.59
CA PHE A 107 -3.63 -11.78 -9.55
C PHE A 107 -3.89 -12.66 -8.32
N ASN A 108 -4.87 -12.32 -7.49
CA ASN A 108 -5.31 -13.13 -6.34
C ASN A 108 -6.56 -13.92 -6.73
#